data_AF-K1YYD0-F1
#
_entry.id   AF-K1YYD0-F1
#
_cell.length_a   1.000
_cell.length_b   1.000
_cell.length_c   1.000
_cell.angle_alpha   90.00
_cell.angle_beta   90.00
_cell.angle_gamma   90.00
#
_symmetry.space_group_name_H-M   'P 1'
#
loop_
_entity.id
_entity.type
_entity.pdbx_description
1 polymer ?
#
loop_
_entity_poly.entity_id
_entity_poly.type
_entity_poly.pdbx_seq_one_letter_code
_entity_poly.pdbx_strand_id
1 'polypeptide(L)'
;MDDQDMALVNLIVSLVDSKKINLYAPSTLINQPVYDKLPELTRGKVDQHAFNMLTSVREIYNYYKSPFSNNAYQFENRVHWLRLQKEAAEKEWGDVFVI
;
A
#
# COMPACT_ATOMS: atom_id res chain seq x y z
N MET A 1 10.46 -0.98 -14.01
CA MET A 1 9.08 -1.10 -13.50
C MET A 1 8.19 -1.65 -14.60
N ASP A 2 7.28 -2.56 -14.27
CA ASP A 2 6.28 -3.06 -15.21
C ASP A 2 4.98 -2.21 -15.20
N ASP A 3 4.04 -2.51 -16.09
CA ASP A 3 2.77 -1.78 -16.21
C ASP A 3 1.91 -1.87 -14.93
N GLN A 4 2.00 -2.98 -14.19
CA GLN A 4 1.24 -3.19 -12.96
C GLN A 4 1.83 -2.36 -11.82
N ASP A 5 3.16 -2.30 -11.73
CA ASP A 5 3.86 -1.47 -10.77
C ASP A 5 3.55 0.02 -11.02
N MET A 6 3.54 0.46 -12.29
CA MET A 6 3.15 1.84 -12.64
C MET A 6 1.68 2.14 -12.29
N ALA A 7 0.78 1.19 -12.53
CA ALA A 7 -0.62 1.33 -12.15
C ALA A 7 -0.79 1.46 -10.63
N LEU A 8 -0.05 0.67 -9.84
CA LEU A 8 -0.04 0.75 -8.38
C LEU A 8 0.47 2.12 -7.90
N VAL A 9 1.57 2.63 -8.46
CA VAL A 9 2.09 3.97 -8.12
C VAL A 9 1.05 5.04 -8.39
N ASN A 10 0.43 5.02 -9.57
CA ASN A 10 -0.59 6.00 -9.94
C ASN A 10 -1.81 5.94 -9.02
N LEU A 11 -2.23 4.74 -8.64
CA LEU A 11 -3.32 4.53 -7.68
C LEU A 11 -2.98 5.12 -6.31
N ILE A 12 -1.79 4.80 -5.78
CA ILE A 12 -1.32 5.33 -4.49
C ILE A 12 -1.32 6.86 -4.51
N VAL A 13 -0.70 7.47 -5.53
CA VAL A 13 -0.63 8.93 -5.66
C VAL A 13 -2.03 9.54 -5.71
N SER A 14 -2.93 8.97 -6.51
CA SER A 14 -4.32 9.43 -6.61
C SER A 14 -5.07 9.35 -5.27
N LEU A 15 -4.92 8.25 -4.53
CA LEU A 15 -5.58 8.05 -3.24
C LEU A 15 -5.03 8.96 -2.15
N VAL A 16 -3.73 9.25 -2.15
CA VAL A 16 -3.10 10.19 -1.22
C VAL A 16 -3.48 11.64 -1.56
N ASP A 17 -3.37 12.04 -2.83
CA ASP A 17 -3.70 13.40 -3.29
C ASP A 17 -5.19 13.71 -3.07
N SER A 18 -6.07 12.71 -3.21
CA SER A 18 -7.51 12.83 -2.90
C SER A 18 -7.86 12.67 -1.41
N LYS A 19 -6.86 12.53 -0.53
CA LYS A 19 -7.00 12.37 0.94
C LYS A 19 -7.79 11.12 1.37
N LYS A 20 -7.95 10.13 0.48
CA LYS A 20 -8.54 8.83 0.83
C LYS A 20 -7.58 7.97 1.66
N ILE A 21 -6.28 8.07 1.36
CA ILE A 21 -5.22 7.51 2.20
C ILE A 21 -4.53 8.65 2.93
N ASN A 22 -4.40 8.50 4.25
CA ASN A 22 -3.58 9.35 5.08
C ASN A 22 -2.29 8.61 5.40
N LEU A 23 -1.16 9.17 4.95
CA LEU A 23 0.18 8.61 5.14
C LEU A 23 0.61 8.47 6.61
N TYR A 24 -0.18 8.93 7.57
CA TYR A 24 0.06 8.81 9.01
C TYR A 24 -1.01 8.02 9.76
N ALA A 25 -2.01 7.46 9.07
CA ALA A 25 -3.09 6.67 9.66
C ALA A 25 -3.25 5.33 8.91
N PRO A 26 -2.67 4.22 9.43
CA PRO A 26 -2.71 2.91 8.77
C PRO A 26 -4.11 2.38 8.47
N SER A 27 -5.09 2.74 9.30
CA SER A 27 -6.51 2.37 9.10
C SER A 27 -7.07 2.86 7.76
N THR A 28 -6.49 3.91 7.16
CA THR A 28 -6.93 4.41 5.84
C THR A 28 -6.50 3.52 4.67
N LEU A 29 -5.60 2.55 4.90
CA LEU A 29 -5.28 1.52 3.91
C LEU A 29 -6.27 0.36 3.92
N ILE A 30 -7.11 0.24 4.95
CA ILE A 30 -7.93 -0.95 5.17
C ILE A 30 -9.29 -0.81 4.47
N ASN A 31 -9.65 -1.83 3.70
CA ASN A 31 -10.99 -2.01 3.16
C ASN A 31 -11.93 -2.50 4.29
N GLN A 32 -12.52 -1.56 5.01
CA GLN A 32 -13.34 -1.83 6.20
C GLN A 32 -14.44 -2.89 5.97
N PRO A 33 -15.23 -2.86 4.87
CA PRO A 33 -16.20 -3.90 4.55
C PRO A 33 -15.67 -5.34 4.48
N VAL A 34 -14.40 -5.52 4.09
CA VAL A 34 -13.74 -6.84 4.05
C VAL A 34 -13.16 -7.17 5.41
N TYR A 35 -12.46 -6.21 6.03
CA TYR A 35 -11.85 -6.34 7.34
C TYR A 35 -12.86 -6.73 8.45
N ASP A 36 -14.05 -6.12 8.46
CA ASP A 36 -15.07 -6.37 9.49
C ASP A 36 -15.57 -7.82 9.50
N LYS A 37 -15.44 -8.53 8.37
CA LYS A 37 -15.83 -9.92 8.22
C LYS A 37 -14.75 -10.91 8.68
N LEU A 38 -13.53 -10.43 8.93
CA LEU A 38 -12.42 -11.28 9.35
C LEU A 38 -12.54 -11.64 10.84
N PRO A 39 -12.06 -12.84 11.23
CA PRO A 39 -11.88 -13.18 12.64
C PRO A 39 -10.97 -12.17 13.36
N GLU A 40 -11.18 -11.98 14.67
CA GLU A 40 -10.43 -11.00 15.47
C GLU A 40 -8.91 -11.17 15.41
N LEU A 41 -8.43 -12.42 15.51
CA LEU A 41 -7.01 -12.73 15.38
C LEU A 41 -6.45 -12.30 14.01
N THR A 42 -7.24 -12.50 12.96
CA THR A 42 -6.86 -12.13 11.58
C THR A 42 -6.83 -10.61 11.43
N ARG A 43 -7.81 -9.90 12.01
CA ARG A 43 -7.83 -8.43 12.03
C ARG A 43 -6.57 -7.85 12.66
N GLY A 44 -6.12 -8.38 13.80
CA GLY A 44 -4.86 -7.94 14.43
C GLY A 44 -3.63 -8.13 13.54
N LYS A 45 -3.58 -9.21 12.74
CA LYS A 45 -2.52 -9.39 11.72
C LYS A 45 -2.62 -8.36 10.60
N VAL A 46 -3.83 -8.12 10.09
CA VAL A 46 -4.07 -7.09 9.07
C VAL A 46 -3.62 -5.72 9.57
N ASP A 47 -3.92 -5.36 10.82
CA ASP A 47 -3.52 -4.07 11.38
C ASP A 47 -1.99 -3.91 11.40
N GLN A 48 -1.27 -4.98 11.78
CA GLN A 48 0.19 -5.00 11.74
C GLN A 48 0.72 -4.87 10.31
N HIS A 49 0.12 -5.58 9.35
CA HIS A 49 0.48 -5.48 7.94
C HIS A 49 0.19 -4.08 7.37
N ALA A 50 -0.94 -3.48 7.71
CA ALA A 50 -1.31 -2.13 7.30
C ALA A 50 -0.26 -1.11 7.77
N PHE A 51 0.20 -1.23 9.02
CA PHE A 51 1.26 -0.36 9.54
C PHE A 51 2.56 -0.49 8.74
N ASN A 52 2.98 -1.72 8.44
CA ASN A 52 4.19 -1.99 7.67
C ASN A 52 4.06 -1.47 6.22
N MET A 53 2.95 -1.76 5.56
CA MET A 53 2.69 -1.34 4.18
C MET A 53 2.59 0.18 4.05
N LEU A 54 2.03 0.89 5.04
CA LEU A 54 1.94 2.35 5.03
C LEU A 54 3.31 3.02 4.93
N THR A 55 4.34 2.41 5.51
CA THR A 55 5.72 2.91 5.40
C THR A 55 6.17 2.87 3.94
N SER A 56 5.98 1.75 3.26
CA SER A 56 6.29 1.60 1.83
C SER A 56 5.48 2.57 0.97
N VAL A 57 4.18 2.73 1.24
CA VAL A 57 3.29 3.69 0.55
C VAL A 57 3.81 5.12 0.70
N ARG A 58 4.19 5.52 1.92
CA ARG A 58 4.72 6.86 2.21
C ARG A 58 6.03 7.11 1.46
N GLU A 59 6.94 6.14 1.46
CA GLU A 59 8.21 6.26 0.75
C GLU A 59 7.99 6.34 -0.76
N ILE A 60 7.14 5.49 -1.34
CA ILE A 60 6.78 5.53 -2.77
C ILE A 60 6.24 6.91 -3.15
N TYR A 61 5.29 7.43 -2.36
CA TYR A 61 4.72 8.76 -2.59
C TYR A 61 5.80 9.87 -2.51
N ASN A 62 6.66 9.82 -1.49
CA ASN A 62 7.75 10.79 -1.32
C ASN A 62 8.76 10.73 -2.46
N TYR A 63 9.13 9.53 -2.93
CA TYR A 63 9.99 9.36 -4.10
C TYR A 63 9.34 9.93 -5.35
N TYR A 64 8.06 9.66 -5.58
CA TYR A 64 7.31 10.17 -6.73
C TYR A 64 7.25 11.70 -6.77
N LYS A 65 7.05 12.35 -5.61
CA LYS A 65 7.00 13.83 -5.52
C LYS A 65 8.40 14.48 -5.45
N SER A 66 9.47 13.69 -5.31
CA SER A 66 10.83 14.23 -5.20
C SER A 66 11.36 14.70 -6.57
N PRO A 67 11.91 15.92 -6.67
CA PRO A 67 12.58 16.38 -7.89
C PRO A 67 13.94 15.69 -8.14
N PHE A 68 14.43 14.90 -7.17
CA PHE A 68 15.71 14.19 -7.25
C PHE A 68 15.49 12.67 -7.20
N SER A 69 14.84 12.12 -8.22
CA SER A 69 14.64 10.67 -8.35
C SER A 69 15.84 9.99 -9.03
N ASN A 70 17.06 10.16 -8.49
CA ASN A 70 18.29 9.55 -9.04
C ASN A 70 18.46 8.05 -8.70
N ASN A 71 17.49 7.43 -8.00
CA ASN A 71 17.52 6.03 -7.60
C ASN A 71 16.30 5.25 -8.11
N ALA A 72 16.13 5.21 -9.44
CA ALA A 72 15.07 4.45 -10.10
C ALA A 72 14.97 3.02 -9.55
N TYR A 73 16.08 2.27 -9.50
CA TYR A 73 16.06 0.87 -9.05
C TYR A 73 15.52 0.63 -7.63
N GLN A 74 15.87 1.49 -6.66
CA GLN A 74 15.36 1.32 -5.29
C GLN A 74 13.87 1.62 -5.21
N PHE A 75 13.41 2.61 -5.98
CA PHE A 75 12.00 2.93 -6.11
C PHE A 75 11.22 1.78 -6.76
N GLU A 76 11.70 1.27 -7.90
CA GLU A 76 11.08 0.15 -8.61
C GLU A 76 10.97 -1.09 -7.72
N ASN A 77 12.06 -1.48 -7.06
CA ASN A 77 12.04 -2.63 -6.15
C ASN A 77 11.05 -2.44 -5.01
N ARG A 78 10.94 -1.22 -4.45
CA ARG A 78 10.00 -0.94 -3.36
C ARG A 78 8.55 -1.06 -3.80
N VAL A 79 8.22 -0.56 -5.00
CA VAL A 79 6.88 -0.71 -5.58
C VAL A 79 6.56 -2.19 -5.79
N HIS A 80 7.50 -2.94 -6.39
CA HIS A 80 7.33 -4.36 -6.63
C HIS A 80 7.11 -5.15 -5.33
N TRP A 81 7.90 -4.87 -4.29
CA TRP A 81 7.75 -5.50 -2.97
C TRP A 81 6.39 -5.18 -2.33
N LEU A 82 5.92 -3.93 -2.44
CA LEU A 82 4.59 -3.58 -1.92
C LEU A 82 3.49 -4.34 -2.66
N ARG A 83 3.59 -4.47 -3.99
CA ARG A 83 2.64 -5.24 -4.79
C ARG A 83 2.60 -6.71 -4.37
N LEU A 84 3.76 -7.35 -4.21
CA LEU A 84 3.85 -8.73 -3.74
C LEU A 84 3.28 -8.91 -2.33
N GLN A 85 3.51 -7.94 -1.42
CA GLN A 85 2.94 -7.96 -0.08
C GLN A 85 1.41 -7.87 -0.10
N LYS A 86 0.85 -6.99 -0.94
CA LYS A 86 -0.60 -6.88 -1.16
C LYS A 86 -1.16 -8.19 -1.69
N GLU A 87 -0.61 -8.72 -2.77
CA GLU A 87 -1.07 -9.97 -3.40
C GLU A 87 -1.04 -11.15 -2.42
N ALA A 88 0.02 -11.27 -1.62
CA ALA A 88 0.13 -12.31 -0.60
C ALA A 88 -0.94 -12.17 0.48
N ALA A 89 -1.18 -10.96 0.98
CA ALA A 89 -2.20 -10.71 1.98
C ALA A 89 -3.61 -10.95 1.43
N GLU A 90 -3.87 -10.57 0.18
CA GLU A 90 -5.19 -10.76 -0.44
C GLU A 90 -5.52 -12.21 -0.73
N LYS A 91 -4.50 -13.01 -1.04
CA LYS A 91 -4.65 -14.46 -1.15
C LYS A 91 -5.06 -15.09 0.18
N GLU A 92 -4.63 -14.53 1.32
CA GLU A 92 -4.92 -15.07 2.65
C GLU A 92 -6.21 -14.50 3.26
N TRP A 93 -6.47 -13.21 3.12
CA TRP A 93 -7.50 -12.46 3.85
C TRP A 93 -8.53 -11.77 2.95
N GLY A 94 -8.46 -11.97 1.63
CA GLY A 94 -9.29 -11.27 0.65
C GLY A 94 -8.85 -9.81 0.43
N ASP A 95 -9.63 -9.06 -0.35
CA ASP A 95 -9.36 -7.68 -0.79
C ASP A 95 -9.38 -6.66 0.37
N VAL A 96 -8.44 -6.79 1.30
CA VAL A 96 -8.43 -6.09 2.60
C VAL A 96 -7.69 -4.75 2.55
N PHE A 97 -6.97 -4.47 1.46
CA PHE A 97 -6.26 -3.21 1.26
C PHE A 97 -6.85 -2.42 0.08
N VAL A 98 -6.93 -1.09 0.20
CA VAL A 98 -7.56 -0.21 -0.82
C VAL A 98 -6.61 0.29 -1.91
N ILE A 99 -5.33 -0.05 -1.79
CA ILE A 99 -4.27 0.20 -2.79
C ILE A 99 -4.11 -0.98 -3.71
#